data_AF-A0A7G9YWP3-F1
#
_entry.id   AF-A0A7G9YWP3-F1
#
_cell.length_a   1.000
_cell.length_b   1.000
_cell.length_c   1.000
_cell.angle_alpha   90.00
_cell.angle_beta   90.00
_cell.angle_gamma   90.00
#
_symmetry.space_group_name_H-M   'P 1'
#
loop_
_entity.id
_entity.type
_entity.pdbx_description
1 polymer ?
#
loop_
_entity_poly.entity_id
_entity_poly.type
_entity_poly.pdbx_seq_one_letter_code
_entity_poly.pdbx_strand_id
1 'polypeptide(L)'
;MLSRKAEDYLEAILNIEEKKGYTRIKDIALALNVKPSSVVEMVKRLDDRGFVNYRKYDGVTLTPKGAEIGRVVWGRHTTIRAFLEIIKVPEPTADKDACIIEHELESKTIEQIKNLVDFVKSAPDYPQWLEHFEVFCKTGVHPCVEEKRKGKGHRLSS
;
A
#
# COMPACT_ATOMS: atom_id res chain seq x y z
N MET A 1 -16.51 -0.76 -14.99
CA MET A 1 -15.47 -1.11 -14.00
C MET A 1 -14.25 -1.62 -14.74
N LEU A 2 -13.02 -1.27 -14.32
CA LEU A 2 -11.82 -1.92 -14.85
C LEU A 2 -11.65 -3.28 -14.17
N SER A 3 -10.84 -4.16 -14.76
CA SER A 3 -10.40 -5.37 -14.08
C SER A 3 -9.19 -5.05 -13.22
N ARG A 4 -8.94 -5.84 -12.17
CA ARG A 4 -7.75 -5.71 -11.32
C ARG A 4 -6.45 -5.66 -12.12
N LYS A 5 -6.31 -6.59 -13.08
CA LYS A 5 -5.16 -6.58 -14.00
C LYS A 5 -5.01 -5.28 -14.79
N ALA A 6 -6.09 -4.58 -15.12
CA ALA A 6 -5.99 -3.31 -15.81
C ALA A 6 -5.60 -2.18 -14.84
N GLU A 7 -6.07 -2.25 -13.59
CA GLU A 7 -5.69 -1.35 -12.49
C GLU A 7 -4.22 -1.50 -12.12
N ASP A 8 -3.71 -2.73 -11.95
CA ASP A 8 -2.29 -3.05 -11.71
C ASP A 8 -1.39 -2.42 -12.78
N TYR A 9 -1.85 -2.43 -14.04
CA TYR A 9 -1.11 -1.82 -15.14
C TYR A 9 -1.07 -0.31 -15.04
N LEU A 10 -2.18 0.35 -14.71
CA LEU A 10 -2.23 1.80 -14.59
C LEU A 10 -1.37 2.27 -13.41
N GLU A 11 -1.41 1.55 -12.28
CA GLU A 11 -0.56 1.80 -11.14
C GLU A 11 0.93 1.59 -11.47
N ALA A 12 1.30 0.48 -12.11
CA ALA A 12 2.67 0.22 -12.50
C ALA A 12 3.21 1.28 -13.47
N ILE A 13 2.40 1.70 -14.46
CA ILE A 13 2.77 2.76 -15.39
C ILE A 13 2.96 4.08 -14.63
N LEU A 14 2.07 4.42 -13.70
CA LEU A 14 2.19 5.62 -12.85
C LEU A 14 3.51 5.62 -12.08
N ASN A 15 3.79 4.53 -11.38
CA ASN A 15 5.00 4.36 -10.56
C ASN A 15 6.29 4.42 -11.38
N ILE A 16 6.29 3.92 -12.63
CA ILE A 16 7.45 4.01 -13.52
C ILE A 16 7.60 5.42 -14.09
N GLU A 17 6.48 6.04 -14.50
CA GLU A 17 6.44 7.38 -15.08
C GLU A 17 6.92 8.43 -14.06
N GLU A 18 6.50 8.35 -12.79
CA GLU A 18 6.99 9.25 -11.74
C GLU A 18 8.49 9.12 -11.46
N LYS A 19 9.07 7.92 -11.65
CA LYS A 19 10.50 7.66 -11.39
C LYS A 19 11.40 8.02 -12.57
N LYS A 20 10.94 7.83 -13.81
CA LYS A 20 11.77 7.91 -15.02
C LYS A 20 11.32 8.99 -16.00
N GLY A 21 10.12 9.54 -15.84
CA GLY A 21 9.47 10.46 -16.78
C GLY A 21 8.92 9.80 -18.05
N TYR A 22 9.18 8.50 -18.27
CA TYR A 22 8.66 7.73 -19.40
C TYR A 22 8.54 6.25 -19.04
N THR A 23 7.59 5.55 -19.66
CA THR A 23 7.36 4.12 -19.42
C THR A 23 7.54 3.30 -20.69
N ARG A 24 8.37 2.24 -20.63
CA ARG A 24 8.55 1.30 -21.74
C ARG A 24 7.92 -0.06 -21.40
N ILE A 25 7.53 -0.81 -22.44
CA ILE A 25 6.98 -2.16 -22.32
C ILE A 25 7.84 -3.08 -21.44
N LYS A 26 9.17 -3.01 -21.57
CA LYS A 26 10.10 -3.81 -20.77
C LYS A 26 10.04 -3.47 -19.28
N ASP A 27 9.84 -2.20 -18.94
CA ASP A 27 9.78 -1.75 -17.55
C ASP A 27 8.48 -2.24 -16.89
N ILE A 28 7.36 -2.15 -17.61
CA ILE A 28 6.07 -2.69 -17.15
C ILE A 28 6.14 -4.21 -16.98
N ALA A 29 6.74 -4.92 -17.94
CA ALA A 29 6.89 -6.37 -17.90
C ALA A 29 7.68 -6.84 -16.67
N LEU A 30 8.76 -6.13 -16.35
CA LEU A 30 9.58 -6.38 -15.16
C LEU A 30 8.81 -6.06 -13.87
N ALA A 31 8.15 -4.91 -13.81
CA ALA A 31 7.42 -4.46 -12.63
C ALA A 31 6.28 -5.42 -12.25
N LEU A 32 5.53 -5.91 -13.24
CA LEU A 32 4.39 -6.80 -13.03
C LEU A 32 4.75 -8.29 -13.13
N ASN A 33 6.02 -8.62 -13.38
CA ASN A 33 6.50 -9.99 -13.58
C ASN A 33 5.67 -10.78 -14.64
N VAL A 34 5.48 -10.16 -15.81
CA VAL A 34 4.72 -10.73 -16.94
C VAL A 34 5.51 -10.69 -18.24
N LYS A 35 5.04 -11.43 -19.26
CA LYS A 35 5.67 -11.43 -20.58
C LYS A 35 5.46 -10.08 -21.29
N PRO A 36 6.44 -9.55 -22.04
CA PRO A 36 6.28 -8.33 -22.84
C PRO A 36 5.11 -8.37 -23.83
N SER A 37 4.80 -9.55 -24.39
CA SER A 37 3.64 -9.72 -25.29
C SER A 37 2.31 -9.46 -24.58
N SER A 38 2.16 -9.93 -23.33
CA SER A 38 1.00 -9.65 -22.48
C SER A 38 0.86 -8.16 -22.17
N VAL A 39 2.00 -7.48 -21.98
CA VAL A 39 2.00 -6.03 -21.76
C VAL A 39 1.49 -5.28 -22.99
N VAL A 40 1.99 -5.62 -24.18
CA VAL A 40 1.53 -5.00 -25.43
C VAL A 40 0.03 -5.20 -25.63
N GLU A 41 -0.48 -6.41 -25.37
CA GLU A 41 -1.90 -6.71 -25.46
C GLU A 41 -2.74 -5.84 -24.51
N MET A 42 -2.34 -5.75 -23.24
CA MET A 42 -3.07 -4.96 -22.24
C MET A 42 -2.98 -3.46 -22.53
N VAL A 43 -1.80 -2.95 -22.86
CA VAL A 43 -1.59 -1.53 -23.15
C VAL A 43 -2.41 -1.08 -24.35
N LYS A 44 -2.50 -1.89 -25.42
CA LYS A 44 -3.40 -1.59 -26.56
C LYS A 44 -4.85 -1.49 -26.12
N ARG A 45 -5.33 -2.43 -25.29
CA ARG A 45 -6.70 -2.38 -24.75
C ARG A 45 -6.95 -1.15 -23.88
N LEU A 46 -5.95 -0.69 -23.14
CA LEU A 46 -6.04 0.52 -22.32
C LEU A 46 -6.04 1.79 -23.19
N ASP A 47 -5.27 1.79 -24.28
CA ASP A 47 -5.18 2.86 -25.28
C ASP A 47 -6.52 3.02 -26.01
N ASP A 48 -7.09 1.92 -26.51
CA ASP A 48 -8.41 1.87 -27.14
C ASP A 48 -9.54 2.41 -26.23
N ARG A 49 -9.34 2.35 -24.91
CA ARG A 49 -10.28 2.83 -23.88
C ARG A 49 -9.95 4.21 -23.32
N GLY A 50 -8.89 4.84 -23.83
CA GLY A 50 -8.46 6.20 -23.48
C GLY A 50 -7.80 6.35 -22.11
N PHE A 51 -7.22 5.29 -21.55
CA PHE A 51 -6.52 5.34 -20.25
C PHE A 51 -5.01 5.59 -20.39
N VAL A 52 -4.42 5.19 -21.52
CA VAL A 52 -3.01 5.42 -21.82
C VAL A 52 -2.90 6.00 -23.23
N ASN A 53 -1.76 6.61 -23.53
CA ASN A 53 -1.32 6.84 -24.91
C ASN A 53 -0.21 5.85 -25.22
N TYR A 54 -0.48 4.90 -26.12
CA TYR A 54 0.51 3.95 -26.59
C TYR A 54 1.02 4.33 -27.98
N ARG A 55 2.33 4.46 -28.09
CA ARG A 55 3.00 4.65 -29.39
C ARG A 55 4.06 3.58 -29.56
N LYS A 56 3.99 2.88 -30.69
CA LYS A 56 4.99 1.90 -31.07
C LYS A 56 6.35 2.61 -31.10
N TYR A 57 7.33 2.06 -30.37
CA TYR A 57 8.68 2.60 -30.15
C TYR A 57 8.82 3.77 -29.15
N ASP A 58 7.83 4.65 -29.01
CA ASP A 58 7.90 5.79 -28.08
C ASP A 58 7.51 5.44 -26.63
N GLY A 59 6.82 4.32 -26.42
CA GLY A 59 6.46 3.83 -25.09
C GLY A 59 4.99 4.09 -24.73
N VAL A 60 4.73 4.22 -23.43
CA VAL A 60 3.40 4.33 -22.83
C VAL A 60 3.41 5.52 -21.87
N THR A 61 2.37 6.35 -21.91
CA THR A 61 2.11 7.42 -20.93
C THR A 61 0.66 7.34 -20.46
N LEU A 62 0.38 7.76 -19.24
CA LEU A 62 -1.00 7.83 -18.76
C LEU A 62 -1.75 9.01 -19.40
N THR A 63 -3.02 8.81 -19.72
CA THR A 63 -3.94 9.94 -19.89
C THR A 63 -4.35 10.46 -18.51
N PRO A 64 -4.94 11.66 -18.39
CA PRO A 64 -5.46 12.14 -17.10
C PRO A 64 -6.42 11.14 -16.44
N LYS A 65 -7.24 10.46 -17.24
CA LYS A 65 -8.19 9.42 -16.81
C LYS A 65 -7.48 8.17 -16.29
N GLY A 66 -6.44 7.70 -16.97
CA GLY A 66 -5.64 6.57 -16.48
C GLY A 66 -4.88 6.92 -15.20
N ALA A 67 -4.33 8.13 -15.13
CA ALA A 67 -3.58 8.59 -13.97
C ALA A 67 -4.45 8.77 -12.73
N GLU A 68 -5.71 9.17 -12.87
CA GLU A 68 -6.66 9.22 -11.77
C GLU A 68 -6.84 7.83 -11.14
N ILE A 69 -7.08 6.81 -11.97
CA ILE A 69 -7.28 5.44 -11.49
C ILE A 69 -5.99 4.88 -10.89
N GLY A 70 -4.85 5.08 -11.57
CA GLY A 70 -3.54 4.67 -11.04
C GLY A 70 -3.26 5.27 -9.66
N ARG A 71 -3.59 6.56 -9.44
CA ARG A 71 -3.43 7.20 -8.13
C ARG A 71 -4.38 6.66 -7.08
N VAL A 72 -5.61 6.31 -7.45
CA VAL A 72 -6.56 5.68 -6.52
C VAL A 72 -6.03 4.33 -6.06
N VAL A 73 -5.59 3.47 -6.98
CA VAL A 73 -5.02 2.15 -6.66
C VAL A 73 -3.77 2.33 -5.79
N TRP A 74 -2.82 3.15 -6.23
CA TRP A 74 -1.61 3.46 -5.46
C TRP A 74 -1.88 3.98 -4.05
N GLY A 75 -2.89 4.86 -3.89
CA GLY A 75 -3.33 5.35 -2.59
C GLY A 75 -3.86 4.24 -1.69
N ARG A 76 -4.54 3.24 -2.26
CA ARG A 76 -5.04 2.06 -1.54
C ARG A 76 -3.89 1.14 -1.15
N HIS A 77 -2.98 0.80 -2.08
CA HIS A 77 -1.75 0.04 -1.81
C HIS A 77 -0.99 0.62 -0.63
N THR A 78 -0.62 1.91 -0.73
CA THR A 78 0.22 2.60 0.25
C THR A 78 -0.47 2.73 1.62
N THR A 79 -1.78 2.94 1.64
CA THR A 79 -2.57 2.96 2.88
C THR A 79 -2.52 1.60 3.57
N ILE A 80 -2.80 0.52 2.84
CA ILE A 80 -2.82 -0.84 3.40
C ILE A 80 -1.43 -1.27 3.83
N ARG A 81 -0.40 -1.04 2.99
CA ARG A 81 1.00 -1.32 3.32
C ARG A 81 1.41 -0.65 4.63
N ALA A 82 1.13 0.65 4.77
CA ALA A 82 1.45 1.39 5.99
C ALA A 82 0.70 0.85 7.22
N PHE A 83 -0.55 0.45 7.07
CA PHE A 83 -1.30 -0.19 8.15
C PHE A 83 -0.68 -1.52 8.57
N LEU A 84 -0.32 -2.37 7.61
CA LEU A 84 0.32 -3.66 7.88
C LEU A 84 1.67 -3.48 8.61
N GLU A 85 2.46 -2.48 8.24
CA GLU A 85 3.69 -2.11 8.93
C GLU A 85 3.43 -1.63 10.38
N ILE A 86 2.38 -0.82 10.60
CA ILE A 86 1.97 -0.38 11.95
C ILE A 86 1.68 -1.59 12.85
N ILE A 87 1.00 -2.61 12.32
CA ILE A 87 0.73 -3.85 13.05
C ILE A 87 1.89 -4.87 12.99
N LYS A 88 3.10 -4.42 12.64
CA LYS A 88 4.36 -5.17 12.70
C LYS A 88 4.47 -6.33 11.72
N VAL A 89 3.75 -6.28 10.61
CA VAL A 89 4.03 -7.14 9.45
C VAL A 89 5.36 -6.68 8.82
N PRO A 90 6.30 -7.59 8.52
CA PRO A 90 7.54 -7.23 7.85
C PRO A 90 7.28 -6.59 6.49
N GLU A 91 8.07 -5.56 6.13
CA GLU A 91 7.89 -4.77 4.90
C GLU A 91 7.69 -5.62 3.62
N PRO A 92 8.47 -6.67 3.33
CA PRO A 92 8.26 -7.47 2.11
C PRO A 92 6.90 -8.19 2.08
N THR A 93 6.41 -8.61 3.25
CA THR A 93 5.09 -9.22 3.39
C THR A 93 3.99 -8.16 3.31
N ALA A 94 4.19 -7.01 3.96
CA ALA A 94 3.23 -5.91 3.95
C ALA A 94 2.99 -5.37 2.53
N ASP A 95 4.05 -5.22 1.73
CA ASP A 95 3.94 -4.77 0.34
C ASP A 95 3.19 -5.80 -0.53
N LYS A 96 3.58 -7.08 -0.44
CA LYS A 96 2.91 -8.15 -1.17
C LYS A 96 1.42 -8.28 -0.82
N ASP A 97 1.10 -8.25 0.47
CA ASP A 97 -0.27 -8.43 0.94
C ASP A 97 -1.12 -7.20 0.62
N ALA A 98 -0.56 -5.99 0.67
CA ALA A 98 -1.25 -4.76 0.27
C ALA A 98 -1.72 -4.81 -1.18
N CYS A 99 -0.88 -5.28 -2.10
CA CYS A 99 -1.22 -5.45 -3.53
C CYS A 99 -2.39 -6.43 -3.75
N ILE A 100 -2.58 -7.41 -2.87
CA ILE A 100 -3.72 -8.33 -2.95
C ILE A 100 -4.98 -7.67 -2.38
N ILE A 101 -4.85 -7.06 -1.20
CA ILE A 101 -5.97 -6.55 -0.40
C ILE A 101 -6.59 -5.29 -1.03
N GLU A 102 -5.79 -4.46 -1.68
CA GLU A 102 -6.24 -3.18 -2.24
C GLU A 102 -7.36 -3.31 -3.26
N HIS A 103 -7.50 -4.46 -3.92
CA HIS A 103 -8.54 -4.71 -4.93
C HIS A 103 -9.79 -5.38 -4.39
N GLU A 104 -9.80 -5.72 -3.09
CA GLU A 104 -10.86 -6.49 -2.43
C GLU A 104 -11.69 -5.65 -1.47
N LEU A 105 -11.05 -4.69 -0.78
CA LEU A 105 -11.72 -3.94 0.27
C LEU A 105 -12.67 -2.87 -0.29
N GLU A 106 -13.78 -2.64 0.40
CA GLU A 106 -14.61 -1.48 0.09
C GLU A 106 -13.88 -0.17 0.42
N SER A 107 -14.21 0.90 -0.33
CA SER A 107 -13.60 2.22 -0.12
C SER A 107 -13.77 2.74 1.32
N LYS A 108 -14.90 2.44 1.98
CA LYS A 108 -15.14 2.83 3.38
C LYS A 108 -14.15 2.16 4.34
N THR A 109 -13.81 0.90 4.10
CA THR A 109 -12.81 0.19 4.92
C THR A 109 -11.44 0.81 4.75
N ILE A 110 -11.04 1.09 3.51
CA ILE A 110 -9.75 1.73 3.24
C ILE A 110 -9.68 3.14 3.82
N GLU A 111 -10.78 3.91 3.75
CA GLU A 111 -10.86 5.23 4.38
C GLU A 111 -10.63 5.17 5.89
N GLN A 112 -11.24 4.20 6.58
CA GLN A 112 -11.01 4.03 8.02
C GLN A 112 -9.58 3.57 8.34
N ILE A 113 -9.00 2.69 7.55
CA ILE A 113 -7.59 2.30 7.67
C ILE A 113 -6.70 3.53 7.48
N LYS A 114 -6.98 4.34 6.45
CA LYS A 114 -6.25 5.59 6.18
C LYS A 114 -6.32 6.54 7.37
N ASN A 115 -7.50 6.74 7.95
CA ASN A 115 -7.67 7.59 9.12
C ASN A 115 -6.82 7.11 10.31
N LEU A 116 -6.74 5.80 10.55
CA LEU A 116 -5.88 5.23 11.60
C LEU A 116 -4.39 5.45 11.28
N VAL A 117 -3.97 5.20 10.03
CA VAL A 117 -2.59 5.43 9.58
C VAL A 117 -2.20 6.89 9.74
N ASP A 118 -3.04 7.81 9.28
CA ASP A 118 -2.82 9.25 9.35
C ASP A 118 -2.80 9.74 10.81
N PHE A 119 -3.70 9.23 11.66
CA PHE A 119 -3.70 9.51 13.10
C PHE A 119 -2.38 9.08 13.77
N VAL A 120 -1.90 7.87 13.48
CA VAL A 120 -0.63 7.38 14.04
C VAL A 120 0.56 8.19 13.52
N LYS A 121 0.62 8.47 12.21
CA LYS A 121 1.74 9.19 11.58
C LYS A 121 1.78 10.68 11.94
N SER A 122 0.65 11.26 12.31
CA SER A 122 0.55 12.68 12.72
C SER A 122 0.76 12.89 14.22
N ALA A 123 0.88 11.82 15.01
CA ALA A 123 1.16 11.93 16.43
C ALA A 123 2.52 12.63 16.66
N PRO A 124 2.61 13.55 17.64
CA PRO A 124 3.85 14.29 17.90
C PRO A 124 4.97 13.38 18.42
N ASP A 125 4.59 12.34 19.16
CA ASP A 125 5.47 11.32 19.71
C ASP A 125 5.02 9.95 19.23
N TYR A 126 5.93 8.97 19.27
CA TYR A 126 5.59 7.59 18.97
C TYR A 126 4.56 7.08 20.00
N PRO A 127 3.35 6.63 19.60
CA PRO A 127 2.31 6.29 20.56
C PRO A 127 2.73 5.17 21.49
N GLN A 128 2.64 5.39 22.81
CA GLN A 128 3.01 4.39 23.82
C GLN A 128 2.31 3.04 23.62
N TRP A 129 1.06 3.02 23.17
CA TRP A 129 0.34 1.78 22.91
C TRP A 129 0.96 0.96 21.75
N LEU A 130 1.64 1.60 20.79
CA LEU A 130 2.39 0.90 19.75
C LEU A 130 3.69 0.31 20.30
N GLU A 131 4.38 1.00 21.22
CA GLU A 131 5.51 0.42 21.95
C GLU A 131 5.05 -0.82 22.74
N HIS A 132 3.91 -0.70 23.42
CA HIS A 132 3.32 -1.82 24.13
C HIS A 132 2.95 -2.97 23.21
N PHE A 133 2.41 -2.66 22.03
CA PHE A 133 2.07 -3.65 21.02
C PHE A 133 3.33 -4.37 20.51
N GLU A 134 4.45 -3.67 20.30
CA GLU A 134 5.72 -4.31 19.93
C GLU A 134 6.24 -5.28 20.98
N VAL A 135 6.15 -4.91 22.26
CA VAL A 135 6.52 -5.81 23.36
C VAL A 135 5.59 -7.02 23.39
N PHE A 136 4.28 -6.79 23.20
CA PHE A 136 3.29 -7.86 23.14
C PHE A 136 3.57 -8.82 21.98
N CYS A 137 3.91 -8.35 20.78
CA CYS A 137 4.27 -9.21 19.66
C CYS A 137 5.46 -10.14 19.96
N LYS A 138 6.40 -9.69 20.80
CA LYS A 138 7.60 -10.48 21.17
C LYS A 138 7.37 -11.44 22.34
N THR A 139 6.47 -11.09 23.26
CA THR A 139 6.37 -11.75 24.57
C THR A 139 5.01 -12.41 24.83
N GLY A 140 3.97 -12.02 24.09
CA GLY A 140 2.58 -12.38 24.37
C GLY A 140 2.00 -11.72 25.63
N VAL A 141 2.73 -10.80 26.27
CA VAL A 141 2.33 -10.15 27.54
C VAL A 141 2.12 -8.66 27.31
N HIS A 142 0.98 -8.16 27.75
CA HIS A 142 0.69 -6.73 27.65
C HIS A 142 1.45 -5.96 28.75
N PRO A 143 2.32 -4.98 28.42
CA PRO A 143 3.20 -4.32 29.40
C PRO A 143 2.47 -3.68 30.59
N CYS A 144 1.32 -3.05 30.36
CA CYS A 144 0.48 -2.49 31.44
C CYS A 144 0.02 -3.52 32.50
N VAL A 145 0.04 -4.83 32.21
CA VAL A 145 -0.28 -5.88 33.21
C VAL A 145 0.89 -6.07 34.17
N GLU A 146 2.13 -5.93 33.71
CA GLU A 146 3.31 -5.99 34.58
C GLU A 146 3.45 -4.74 35.45
N GLU A 147 3.17 -3.56 34.91
CA GLU A 147 3.22 -2.30 35.67
C GLU A 147 2.22 -2.30 36.84
N LYS A 148 1.01 -2.81 36.62
CA LYS A 148 0.00 -2.97 37.69
C LYS A 148 0.39 -4.02 38.74
N ARG A 149 1.22 -5.01 38.40
CA ARG A 149 1.76 -5.98 39.36
C ARG A 149 2.90 -5.39 40.18
N LYS A 150 3.79 -4.60 39.56
CA LYS A 150 4.90 -3.91 40.24
C LYS A 150 4.44 -2.73 41.11
N GLY A 151 3.34 -2.04 40.74
CA GLY A 151 2.77 -0.91 41.49
C GLY A 151 1.92 -1.27 42.72
N LYS A 152 1.62 -2.56 42.98
CA LYS A 152 0.87 -3.02 44.17
C LYS A 152 1.76 -3.37 45.38
N GLY A 153 3.01 -2.90 45.41
CA GLY A 153 3.98 -3.15 46.49
C GLY A 153 4.23 -1.99 47.46
N HIS A 154 3.53 -0.85 47.35
CA HIS A 154 3.71 0.29 48.26
C HIS A 154 2.37 0.81 48.79
N ARG A 155 1.78 0.04 49.71
CA ARG A 155 0.98 0.56 50.82
C ARG A 155 1.05 -0.48 51.92
N LEU A 156 1.94 -0.25 52.88
CA LEU A 156 1.81 -0.65 54.28
C LEU A 156 2.93 0.04 55.09
N SER A 157 2.58 1.18 55.67
CA SER A 157 3.10 1.75 56.93
C SER A 157 2.02 2.80 57.27
N SER A 158 1.06 2.49 58.13
CA SER A 158 1.19 2.59 59.60
C SER A 158 1.52 4.02 60.01
#